data_AF-A0A843JNT5-F1
#
_entry.id   AF-A0A843JNT5-F1
#
_cell.length_a   1.000
_cell.length_b   1.000
_cell.length_c   1.000
_cell.angle_alpha   90.00
_cell.angle_beta   90.00
_cell.angle_gamma   90.00
#
_symmetry.space_group_name_H-M   'P 1'
#
loop_
_entity.id
_entity.type
_entity.pdbx_description
1 polymer ?
#
loop_
_entity_poly.entity_id
_entity_poly.type
_entity_poly.pdbx_seq_one_letter_code
_entity_poly.pdbx_strand_id
1 'polypeptide(L)'
;MRGGTALVRVFLPIAAVLIALFIALVMIPSSDAEVLRDSGSGPCGDDLHWAVNLNGTLSIYGSGDSWDYADLDNPLEPYKDMITL
;
A
#
# COMPACT_ATOMS: atom_id res chain seq x y z
N MET A 1 47.29 -23.85 -30.86
CA MET A 1 46.08 -23.66 -30.01
C MET A 1 46.45 -22.74 -28.84
N ARG A 2 46.37 -21.41 -29.01
CA ARG A 2 46.83 -20.43 -28.00
C ARG A 2 45.97 -19.15 -28.00
N GLY A 3 44.65 -19.32 -28.13
CA GLY A 3 43.67 -18.23 -28.15
C GLY A 3 42.65 -18.26 -27.00
N GLY A 4 42.54 -19.36 -26.26
CA GLY A 4 41.47 -19.56 -25.27
C GLY A 4 41.62 -18.73 -23.98
N THR A 5 42.85 -18.40 -23.58
CA THR A 5 43.10 -17.71 -22.30
C THR A 5 42.79 -16.21 -22.34
N ALA A 6 42.97 -15.54 -23.48
CA ALA A 6 42.61 -14.13 -23.63
C ALA A 6 41.08 -13.94 -23.70
N LEU A 7 40.38 -14.85 -24.38
CA LEU A 7 38.93 -14.89 -24.45
C LEU A 7 38.31 -15.07 -23.06
N VAL A 8 38.81 -16.02 -22.25
CA VAL A 8 38.27 -16.22 -20.90
C VAL A 8 38.60 -15.04 -19.97
N ARG A 9 39.81 -14.46 -20.05
CA ARG A 9 40.24 -13.35 -19.17
C ARG A 9 39.47 -12.05 -19.38
N VAL A 10 38.93 -11.83 -20.58
CA VAL A 10 38.21 -10.61 -20.93
C VAL A 10 36.70 -10.82 -20.90
N PHE A 11 36.19 -11.94 -21.43
CA PHE A 11 34.75 -12.14 -21.57
C PHE A 11 34.08 -12.65 -20.29
N LEU A 12 34.80 -13.38 -19.43
CA LEU A 12 34.27 -13.86 -18.15
C LEU A 12 33.94 -12.73 -17.16
N PRO A 13 34.80 -11.72 -16.92
CA PRO A 13 34.45 -10.62 -16.02
C PRO A 13 33.33 -9.75 -16.58
N ILE A 14 33.29 -9.55 -17.91
CA ILE A 14 32.21 -8.81 -18.56
C ILE A 14 30.88 -9.54 -18.38
N ALA A 15 30.84 -10.85 -18.62
CA ALA A 15 29.66 -11.66 -18.39
C ALA A 15 29.23 -11.65 -16.91
N ALA A 16 30.18 -11.75 -15.97
CA ALA A 16 29.90 -11.69 -14.53
C ALA A 16 29.32 -10.33 -14.10
N VAL A 17 29.85 -9.23 -14.63
CA VAL A 17 29.34 -7.87 -14.37
C VAL A 17 27.95 -7.69 -14.96
N LEU A 18 27.70 -8.19 -16.17
CA LEU A 18 26.37 -8.13 -16.79
C LEU A 18 25.34 -8.97 -16.03
N ILE A 19 25.72 -10.16 -15.56
CA ILE A 19 24.87 -11.03 -14.72
C ILE A 19 24.61 -10.35 -13.37
N ALA A 20 25.62 -9.79 -12.73
CA ALA A 20 25.47 -9.07 -11.46
C ALA A 20 24.56 -7.83 -11.62
N LEU A 21 24.67 -7.10 -12.72
CA LEU A 21 23.82 -5.96 -13.03
C LEU A 21 22.37 -6.37 -13.29
N PHE A 22 22.15 -7.49 -13.99
CA PHE A 22 20.82 -8.04 -14.21
C PHE A 22 20.18 -8.57 -12.93
N ILE A 23 20.94 -9.28 -12.09
CA ILE A 23 20.49 -9.71 -10.76
C ILE A 23 20.17 -8.49 -9.90
N ALA A 24 21.01 -7.45 -9.91
CA ALA A 24 20.74 -6.22 -9.20
C ALA A 24 19.45 -5.57 -9.69
N LEU A 25 19.21 -5.51 -11.01
CA LEU A 25 17.98 -4.97 -11.62
C LEU A 25 16.72 -5.77 -11.24
N VAL A 26 16.82 -7.10 -11.16
CA VAL A 26 15.72 -8.00 -10.76
C VAL A 26 15.46 -7.96 -9.25
N MET A 27 16.50 -7.72 -8.45
CA MET A 27 16.44 -7.62 -6.99
C MET A 27 16.22 -6.19 -6.50
N ILE A 28 16.07 -5.20 -7.40
CA ILE A 28 15.45 -3.94 -7.02
C ILE A 28 14.07 -4.33 -6.48
N PRO A 29 13.75 -4.07 -5.20
CA PRO A 29 12.38 -4.25 -4.75
C PRO A 29 11.54 -3.39 -5.67
N SER A 30 10.70 -4.01 -6.51
CA SER A 30 9.73 -3.29 -7.33
C SER A 30 9.12 -2.25 -6.42
N SER A 31 9.27 -0.97 -6.75
CA SER A 31 8.86 0.17 -5.92
C SER A 31 7.36 0.17 -5.56
N ASP A 32 6.62 -0.83 -6.03
CA ASP A 32 5.25 -1.15 -5.70
C ASP A 32 5.09 -1.86 -4.34
N ALA A 33 6.19 -2.22 -3.67
CA ALA A 33 6.16 -3.04 -2.46
C ALA A 33 6.53 -2.31 -1.16
N GLU A 34 6.41 -0.98 -1.08
CA GLU A 34 6.25 -0.29 0.21
C GLU A 34 5.32 0.92 0.08
N VAL A 35 4.10 0.71 -0.44
CA VAL A 35 3.01 1.47 0.19
C VAL A 35 2.91 0.81 1.57
N LEU A 36 3.44 1.48 2.60
CA LEU A 36 3.04 1.22 3.98
C LEU A 36 1.53 1.50 4.02
N ARG A 37 0.72 0.53 3.58
CA ARG A 37 -0.74 0.56 3.71
C ARG A 37 -0.97 0.30 5.18
N ASP A 38 -0.77 1.35 5.97
CA ASP A 38 -1.18 1.36 7.34
C ASP A 38 -2.69 1.09 7.33
N SER A 39 -3.01 -0.15 7.71
CA SER A 39 -4.35 -0.68 7.69
C SER A 39 -5.02 -0.09 8.91
N GLY A 40 -5.72 1.03 8.72
CA GLY A 40 -6.36 1.74 9.81
C GLY A 40 -7.38 0.85 10.53
N SER A 41 -7.47 0.99 11.84
CA SER A 41 -8.55 0.44 12.65
C SER A 41 -8.85 1.34 13.83
N GLY A 42 -10.07 1.25 14.36
CA GLY A 42 -10.47 2.02 15.52
C GLY A 42 -11.89 1.72 15.99
N PRO A 43 -12.27 2.26 17.15
CA PRO A 43 -13.65 2.25 17.60
C PRO A 43 -14.50 3.21 16.77
N CYS A 44 -15.78 2.88 16.63
CA CYS A 44 -16.82 3.76 16.09
C CYS A 44 -18.13 3.68 16.90
N GLY A 45 -18.05 3.11 18.10
CA GLY A 45 -19.11 2.91 19.07
C GLY A 45 -18.51 2.24 20.31
N ASP A 46 -19.30 2.05 21.36
CA ASP A 46 -18.81 1.47 22.62
C ASP A 46 -18.36 0.01 22.46
N ASP A 47 -19.09 -0.76 21.63
CA ASP A 47 -18.81 -2.16 21.29
C ASP A 47 -18.72 -2.38 19.76
N LEU A 48 -18.50 -1.29 19.00
CA LEU A 48 -18.45 -1.29 17.53
C LEU A 48 -17.08 -0.79 17.03
N HIS A 49 -16.53 -1.48 16.03
CA HIS A 49 -15.20 -1.22 15.49
C HIS A 49 -15.19 -1.17 13.97
N TRP A 50 -14.20 -0.45 13.44
CA TRP A 50 -13.89 -0.41 12.01
C TRP A 50 -12.47 -0.89 11.74
N ALA A 51 -12.26 -1.50 10.58
CA ALA A 51 -10.94 -1.84 10.05
C ALA A 51 -10.91 -1.74 8.53
N VAL A 52 -9.82 -1.22 7.96
CA VAL A 52 -9.57 -1.18 6.52
C VAL A 52 -8.49 -2.18 6.18
N ASN A 53 -8.79 -3.14 5.31
CA ASN A 53 -7.81 -4.13 4.88
C ASN A 53 -6.86 -3.58 3.78
N LEU A 54 -5.82 -4.34 3.49
CA LEU A 54 -4.85 -4.04 2.43
C LEU A 54 -5.46 -4.00 1.03
N ASN A 55 -6.71 -4.41 0.82
CA ASN A 55 -7.41 -4.30 -0.45
C ASN A 55 -8.31 -3.05 -0.53
N GLY A 56 -8.36 -2.24 0.54
CA GLY A 56 -9.23 -1.08 0.65
C GLY A 56 -10.68 -1.42 1.05
N THR A 57 -10.95 -2.63 1.52
CA THR A 57 -12.27 -2.98 2.06
C THR A 57 -12.38 -2.48 3.49
N LEU A 58 -13.40 -1.64 3.75
CA LEU A 58 -13.82 -1.25 5.09
C LEU A 58 -14.75 -2.33 5.67
N SER A 59 -14.40 -2.86 6.83
CA SER A 59 -15.24 -3.75 7.63
C SER A 59 -15.69 -3.03 8.89
N ILE A 60 -17.00 -3.02 9.15
CA ILE A 60 -17.60 -2.59 10.42
C ILE A 60 -18.10 -3.84 11.11
N TYR A 61 -17.68 -4.05 12.36
CA TYR A 61 -17.98 -5.26 13.12
C TYR A 61 -18.15 -4.94 14.60
N GLY A 62 -18.87 -5.81 15.30
CA GLY A 62 -19.27 -5.57 16.70
C GLY A 62 -20.79 -5.44 16.82
N SER A 63 -21.26 -4.83 17.90
CA SER A 63 -22.67 -4.64 18.19
C SER A 63 -22.88 -3.34 18.98
N GLY A 64 -24.12 -2.86 19.06
CA GLY A 64 -24.42 -1.57 19.68
C GLY A 64 -24.47 -0.42 18.68
N ASP A 65 -24.77 0.76 19.20
CA ASP A 65 -24.98 1.96 18.39
C ASP A 65 -23.64 2.56 17.95
N SER A 66 -23.57 3.00 16.69
CA SER A 66 -22.46 3.83 16.23
C SER A 66 -22.59 5.22 16.83
N TRP A 67 -21.46 5.87 17.12
CA TRP A 67 -21.49 7.28 17.47
C TRP A 67 -22.08 8.09 16.31
N ASP A 68 -23.01 8.97 16.63
CA ASP A 68 -23.53 9.93 15.66
C ASP A 68 -22.40 10.83 15.19
N TYR A 69 -22.36 11.08 13.89
CA TYR A 69 -21.59 12.19 13.33
C TYR A 69 -22.33 13.52 13.57
N ALA A 70 -22.67 13.80 14.83
CA ALA A 70 -23.06 15.13 15.26
C ALA A 70 -21.77 15.91 15.56
N ASP A 71 -21.67 17.14 15.08
CA ASP A 71 -20.57 18.09 15.33
C ASP A 71 -19.33 18.01 14.43
N LEU A 72 -19.48 17.59 13.18
CA LEU A 72 -18.80 18.32 12.11
C LEU A 72 -19.72 19.46 11.74
N ASP A 73 -19.23 20.70 11.87
CA ASP A 73 -19.88 21.95 11.43
C ASP A 73 -20.64 21.68 10.12
N ASN A 74 -21.93 21.34 10.24
CA ASN A 74 -22.62 20.64 9.17
C ASN A 74 -22.89 21.69 8.10
N PRO A 75 -22.20 21.66 6.94
CA PRO A 75 -22.35 22.72 5.95
C PRO A 75 -23.76 22.77 5.34
N LEU A 76 -24.59 21.76 5.65
CA LEU A 76 -25.98 21.65 5.24
C LEU A 76 -26.98 22.17 6.28
N GLU A 77 -26.55 22.53 7.49
CA GLU A 77 -27.42 23.16 8.52
C GLU A 77 -28.25 24.32 7.96
N PRO A 78 -27.68 25.29 7.21
CA PRO A 78 -28.45 26.42 6.67
C PRO A 78 -29.53 26.03 5.66
N TYR A 79 -29.46 24.82 5.10
CA TYR A 79 -30.34 24.36 4.02
C TYR A 79 -31.30 23.25 4.48
N LYS A 80 -31.26 22.85 5.76
CA LYS A 80 -32.02 21.72 6.31
C LYS A 80 -33.51 21.80 5.99
N ASP A 81 -34.10 22.99 6.16
CA ASP A 81 -35.53 23.24 5.91
C ASP A 81 -35.93 23.24 4.42
N MET A 82 -34.96 23.35 3.51
CA MET A 82 -35.18 23.26 2.06
C MET A 82 -35.13 21.82 1.54
N ILE A 83 -34.57 20.90 2.34
CA ILE A 83 -34.26 19.53 1.93
C ILE A 83 -35.20 18.52 2.61
N THR A 84 -35.80 18.88 3.74
CA THR A 84 -36.94 18.13 4.31
C THR A 84 -38.19 18.38 3.47
N LEU A 85 -38.64 17.32 2.78
CA LEU A 85 -39.90 17.22 2.03
C LEU A 85 -41.11 17.08 2.96
#